data_AF-A0A810PML9-F1
#
_entry.id   AF-A0A810PML9-F1
#
_cell.length_a   1.000
_cell.length_b   1.000
_cell.length_c   1.000
_cell.angle_alpha   90.00
_cell.angle_beta   90.00
_cell.angle_gamma   90.00
#
_symmetry.space_group_name_H-M   'P 1'
#
loop_
_entity.id
_entity.type
_entity.pdbx_description
1 polymer ?
#
loop_
_entity_poly.entity_id
_entity_poly.type
_entity_poly.pdbx_seq_one_letter_code
_entity_poly.pdbx_strand_id
1 'polypeptide(L)'
;METLIAKNEARNRWYPQSVESYKMSIKIPYDTQENKRLNSNFAYSMQYIEYIEKQIKELKLSEVLLTMLYKSYIITGMGITEMLFVYLLKSTGNWNKTEWEEYSNFKANPIETDGVTIKAETKLYKKVPPYEMRMDLDSMIKRIEKKHILTIDHNIFPALKKLRELRNRVHLQTGRDAYDHDYNSIGFNEIQMMRRILYAILTTPEICNNAARFEFINASYTDGLQKE
;
A
#
# COMPACT_ATOMS: atom_id res chain seq x y z
N MET A 1 -7.98 22.07 -31.12
CA MET A 1 -8.42 20.67 -31.34
C MET A 1 -8.37 20.01 -29.97
N GLU A 2 -9.50 19.81 -29.30
CA GLU A 2 -9.52 19.26 -27.93
C GLU A 2 -9.56 17.74 -27.96
N THR A 3 -8.79 17.10 -27.08
CA THR A 3 -8.56 15.66 -27.16
C THR A 3 -7.98 15.08 -25.86
N LEU A 4 -8.41 13.86 -25.50
CA LEU A 4 -8.00 13.16 -24.28
C LEU A 4 -8.06 11.59 -24.30
N ILE A 5 -8.07 10.82 -25.40
CA ILE A 5 -7.88 11.07 -26.85
C ILE A 5 -8.72 10.02 -27.62
N ALA A 6 -9.70 10.46 -28.43
CA ALA A 6 -10.70 9.57 -29.03
C ALA A 6 -10.21 8.75 -30.24
N LYS A 7 -9.28 9.30 -31.04
CA LYS A 7 -8.48 8.56 -32.04
C LYS A 7 -7.17 9.32 -32.28
N ASN A 8 -6.11 8.58 -32.59
CA ASN A 8 -4.75 9.09 -32.77
C ASN A 8 -4.07 8.24 -33.86
N GLU A 9 -3.34 8.87 -34.77
CA GLU A 9 -2.60 8.24 -35.87
C GLU A 9 -1.24 7.65 -35.44
N ALA A 10 -0.90 7.73 -34.15
CA ALA A 10 0.28 7.10 -33.58
C ALA A 10 0.36 5.61 -33.93
N ARG A 11 1.35 5.27 -34.77
CA ARG A 11 1.64 3.91 -35.24
C ARG A 11 1.93 2.96 -34.08
N ASN A 12 2.59 3.46 -33.04
CA ASN A 12 2.85 2.75 -31.80
C ASN A 12 1.97 3.37 -30.70
N ARG A 13 1.09 2.55 -30.10
CA ARG A 13 0.31 2.94 -28.93
C ARG A 13 1.03 2.45 -27.68
N TRP A 14 1.10 3.31 -26.65
CA TRP A 14 1.56 2.86 -25.34
C TRP A 14 0.58 1.82 -24.78
N TYR A 15 1.13 0.78 -24.19
CA TYR A 15 0.42 -0.26 -23.46
C TYR A 15 1.30 -0.63 -22.25
N PRO A 16 0.73 -0.88 -21.07
CA PRO A 16 1.52 -1.27 -19.91
C PRO A 16 2.21 -2.62 -20.13
N GLN A 17 3.23 -2.91 -19.33
CA GLN A 17 3.86 -4.22 -19.30
C GLN A 17 2.81 -5.32 -19.03
N SER A 18 3.00 -6.49 -19.64
CA SER A 18 2.00 -7.54 -19.56
C SER A 18 1.80 -8.04 -18.13
N VAL A 19 0.57 -8.44 -17.78
CA VAL A 19 0.23 -9.07 -16.50
C VAL A 19 1.20 -10.21 -16.17
N GLU A 20 1.54 -11.04 -17.17
CA GLU A 20 2.43 -12.17 -16.97
C GLU A 20 3.89 -11.75 -16.70
N SER A 21 4.36 -10.67 -17.34
CA SER A 21 5.67 -10.08 -17.05
C SER A 21 5.78 -9.59 -15.61
N TYR A 22 4.71 -9.09 -15.01
CA TYR A 22 4.69 -8.71 -13.60
C TYR A 22 4.56 -9.91 -12.65
N LYS A 23 3.77 -10.94 -12.97
CA LYS A 23 3.77 -12.17 -12.15
C LYS A 23 5.16 -12.79 -12.07
N MET A 24 5.86 -12.86 -13.21
CA MET A 24 7.22 -13.38 -13.30
C MET A 24 8.30 -12.46 -12.69
N SER A 25 7.97 -11.23 -12.27
CA SER A 25 8.96 -10.28 -11.74
C SER A 25 9.20 -10.38 -10.23
N ILE A 26 8.39 -11.19 -9.52
CA ILE A 26 8.50 -11.40 -8.07
C ILE A 26 8.64 -12.88 -7.67
N LYS A 27 9.21 -13.12 -6.49
CA LYS A 27 9.48 -14.45 -5.91
C LYS A 27 8.29 -15.02 -5.11
N ILE A 28 7.08 -14.89 -5.64
CA ILE A 28 5.88 -15.56 -5.12
C ILE A 28 5.55 -16.74 -6.05
N PRO A 29 5.70 -18.01 -5.63
CA PRO A 29 5.49 -19.16 -6.50
C PRO A 29 4.03 -19.26 -6.97
N TYR A 30 3.79 -19.74 -8.19
CA TYR A 30 2.44 -19.83 -8.77
C TYR A 30 1.78 -21.20 -8.50
N ASP A 31 1.93 -21.71 -7.28
CA ASP A 31 1.58 -23.07 -6.86
C ASP A 31 0.19 -23.16 -6.20
N THR A 32 -0.03 -22.42 -5.12
CA THR A 32 -1.24 -22.44 -4.30
C THR A 32 -2.30 -21.45 -4.79
N GLN A 33 -3.58 -21.68 -4.43
CA GLN A 33 -4.65 -20.74 -4.76
C GLN A 33 -4.44 -19.35 -4.12
N GLU A 34 -3.87 -19.29 -2.92
CA GLU A 34 -3.50 -18.03 -2.27
C GLU A 34 -2.43 -17.30 -3.09
N ASN A 35 -1.33 -17.98 -3.43
CA ASN A 35 -0.22 -17.35 -4.16
C ASN A 35 -0.61 -16.93 -5.60
N LYS A 36 -1.49 -17.69 -6.27
CA LYS A 36 -2.06 -17.33 -7.59
C LYS A 36 -2.87 -16.03 -7.52
N ARG A 37 -3.64 -15.84 -6.43
CA ARG A 37 -4.39 -14.60 -6.14
C ARG A 37 -3.44 -13.44 -5.84
N LEU A 38 -2.41 -13.65 -5.01
CA LEU A 38 -1.40 -12.62 -4.70
C LEU A 38 -0.66 -12.15 -5.97
N ASN A 39 -0.15 -13.09 -6.78
CA ASN A 39 0.49 -12.79 -8.07
C ASN A 39 -0.41 -11.97 -9.02
N SER A 40 -1.70 -12.32 -9.11
CA SER A 40 -2.64 -11.62 -9.98
C SER A 40 -2.94 -10.21 -9.46
N ASN A 41 -3.22 -10.06 -8.16
CA ASN A 41 -3.43 -8.76 -7.52
C ASN A 41 -2.21 -7.85 -7.69
N PHE A 42 -1.00 -8.38 -7.48
CA PHE A 42 0.25 -7.69 -7.72
C PHE A 42 0.34 -7.16 -9.15
N ALA A 43 0.18 -8.04 -10.14
CA ALA A 43 0.32 -7.67 -11.55
C ALA A 43 -0.70 -6.59 -11.99
N TYR A 44 -1.96 -6.67 -11.54
CA TYR A 44 -2.96 -5.66 -11.83
C TYR A 44 -2.65 -4.32 -11.15
N SER A 45 -2.20 -4.34 -9.89
CA SER A 45 -1.78 -3.13 -9.18
C SER A 45 -0.54 -2.49 -9.82
N MET A 46 0.42 -3.28 -10.29
CA MET A 46 1.61 -2.79 -10.98
C MET A 46 1.29 -2.14 -12.34
N GLN A 47 0.39 -2.74 -13.14
CA GLN A 47 -0.11 -2.10 -14.35
C GLN A 47 -0.82 -0.76 -14.06
N TYR A 48 -1.55 -0.66 -12.95
CA TYR A 48 -2.20 0.59 -12.56
C TYR A 48 -1.18 1.65 -12.08
N ILE A 49 -0.14 1.25 -11.35
CA ILE A 49 0.99 2.12 -11.00
C ILE A 49 1.69 2.65 -12.26
N GLU A 50 1.99 1.80 -13.24
CA GLU A 50 2.60 2.20 -14.52
C GLU A 50 1.69 3.13 -15.34
N TYR A 51 0.37 2.89 -15.32
CA TYR A 51 -0.62 3.78 -15.93
C TYR A 51 -0.66 5.16 -15.27
N ILE A 52 -0.66 5.25 -13.93
CA ILE A 52 -0.62 6.53 -13.21
C ILE A 52 0.67 7.30 -13.55
N GLU A 53 1.83 6.64 -13.60
CA GLU A 53 3.09 7.27 -14.03
C GLU A 53 2.97 7.87 -15.44
N LYS A 54 2.37 7.11 -16.37
CA LYS A 54 2.13 7.59 -17.74
C LYS A 54 1.18 8.78 -17.78
N GLN A 55 0.13 8.79 -16.95
CA GLN A 55 -0.79 9.92 -16.85
C GLN A 55 -0.11 11.18 -16.31
N ILE A 56 0.67 11.07 -15.23
CA ILE A 56 1.39 12.19 -14.60
C ILE A 56 2.43 12.77 -15.58
N LYS A 57 3.09 11.93 -16.38
CA LYS A 57 4.15 12.36 -17.32
C LYS A 57 3.63 13.03 -18.59
N GLU A 58 2.45 12.64 -19.09
CA GLU A 58 1.99 13.01 -20.44
C GLU A 58 0.75 13.93 -20.47
N LEU A 59 -0.08 13.92 -19.41
CA LEU A 59 -1.35 14.65 -19.42
C LEU A 59 -1.17 16.08 -18.87
N LYS A 60 -1.85 17.04 -19.51
CA LYS A 60 -2.07 18.37 -18.93
C LYS A 60 -3.16 18.25 -17.85
N LEU A 61 -2.75 18.07 -16.61
CA LEU A 61 -3.64 17.91 -15.46
C LEU A 61 -3.86 19.26 -14.76
N SER A 62 -5.05 19.46 -14.18
CA SER A 62 -5.20 20.42 -13.09
C SER A 62 -4.54 19.89 -11.83
N GLU A 63 -4.18 20.77 -10.89
CA GLU A 63 -3.68 20.36 -9.57
C GLU A 63 -4.62 19.33 -8.91
N VAL A 64 -5.94 19.51 -9.07
CA VAL A 64 -6.93 18.60 -8.48
C VAL A 64 -6.80 17.18 -9.00
N LEU A 65 -6.66 17.03 -10.32
CA LEU A 65 -6.49 15.71 -10.94
C LEU A 65 -5.10 15.12 -10.62
N LEU A 66 -4.06 15.95 -10.54
CA LEU A 66 -2.71 15.54 -10.18
C LEU A 66 -2.65 14.98 -8.73
N THR A 67 -3.23 15.69 -7.76
CA THR A 67 -3.33 15.24 -6.37
C THR A 67 -4.17 13.96 -6.24
N MET A 68 -5.23 13.80 -7.04
CA MET A 68 -6.00 12.56 -7.09
C MET A 68 -5.17 11.39 -7.64
N LEU A 69 -4.32 11.61 -8.66
CA LEU A 69 -3.39 10.58 -9.13
C LEU A 69 -2.32 10.24 -8.08
N TYR A 70 -1.76 11.24 -7.37
CA TYR A 70 -0.83 11.00 -6.27
C TYR A 70 -1.47 10.18 -5.14
N LYS A 71 -2.71 10.51 -4.74
CA LYS A 71 -3.48 9.75 -3.74
C LYS A 71 -3.72 8.31 -4.19
N SER A 72 -4.12 8.09 -5.44
CA SER A 72 -4.29 6.74 -6.02
C SER A 72 -2.98 5.95 -6.07
N TYR A 73 -1.87 6.62 -6.41
CA TYR A 73 -0.54 6.01 -6.44
C TYR A 73 -0.12 5.53 -5.04
N ILE A 74 -0.26 6.38 -4.03
CA ILE A 74 0.09 6.06 -2.63
C ILE A 74 -0.79 4.93 -2.10
N ILE A 75 -2.12 4.99 -2.30
CA ILE A 75 -3.03 3.91 -1.86
C ILE A 75 -2.66 2.57 -2.51
N THR A 76 -2.39 2.57 -3.82
CA THR A 76 -2.01 1.35 -4.56
C THR A 76 -0.64 0.83 -4.15
N GLY A 77 0.38 1.70 -4.04
CA GLY A 77 1.74 1.35 -3.62
C GLY A 77 1.81 0.83 -2.18
N MET A 78 1.02 1.40 -1.27
CA MET A 78 0.85 0.89 0.09
C MET A 78 0.12 -0.46 0.10
N GLY A 79 -0.86 -0.68 -0.78
CA GLY A 79 -1.53 -1.97 -0.95
C GLY A 79 -0.61 -3.08 -1.51
N ILE A 80 0.25 -2.76 -2.47
CA ILE A 80 1.30 -3.65 -2.98
C ILE A 80 2.26 -4.01 -1.84
N THR A 81 2.74 -3.01 -1.08
CA THR A 81 3.64 -3.21 0.06
C THR A 81 2.99 -4.12 1.12
N GLU A 82 1.74 -3.85 1.50
CA GLU A 82 0.96 -4.65 2.45
C GLU A 82 0.84 -6.12 1.97
N MET A 83 0.52 -6.34 0.70
CA MET A 83 0.41 -7.68 0.12
C MET A 83 1.74 -8.45 0.14
N LEU A 84 2.85 -7.80 -0.23
CA LEU A 84 4.19 -8.39 -0.20
C LEU A 84 4.61 -8.73 1.24
N PHE A 85 4.26 -7.88 2.20
CA PHE A 85 4.56 -8.09 3.61
C PHE A 85 3.77 -9.27 4.20
N VAL A 86 2.50 -9.44 3.82
CA VAL A 86 1.71 -10.65 4.16
C VAL A 86 2.42 -11.91 3.67
N TYR A 87 2.85 -11.94 2.40
CA TYR A 87 3.54 -13.10 1.83
C TYR A 87 4.86 -13.40 2.57
N LEU A 88 5.73 -12.40 2.76
CA LEU A 88 7.02 -12.59 3.43
C LEU A 88 6.86 -13.05 4.88
N LEU A 89 5.91 -12.47 5.62
CA LEU A 89 5.67 -12.86 7.01
C LEU A 89 5.11 -14.29 7.11
N LYS A 90 4.23 -14.70 6.19
CA LYS A 90 3.74 -16.09 6.14
C LYS A 90 4.86 -17.08 5.76
N SER A 91 5.57 -16.85 4.67
CA SER A 91 6.60 -17.76 4.14
C SER A 91 7.80 -17.92 5.08
N THR A 92 8.14 -16.89 5.85
CA THR A 92 9.21 -16.94 6.88
C THR A 92 8.72 -17.43 8.26
N GLY A 93 7.44 -17.82 8.40
CA GLY A 93 6.88 -18.27 9.68
C GLY A 93 6.71 -17.16 10.75
N ASN A 94 6.84 -15.90 10.36
CA ASN A 94 6.71 -14.72 11.23
C ASN A 94 5.28 -14.14 11.28
N TRP A 95 4.30 -14.73 10.59
CA TRP A 95 2.89 -14.30 10.66
C TRP A 95 2.31 -14.44 12.08
N ASN A 96 1.28 -13.65 12.40
CA ASN A 96 0.66 -13.68 13.71
C ASN A 96 -0.19 -14.95 13.88
N LYS A 97 -0.03 -15.63 15.02
CA LYS A 97 -0.91 -16.71 15.45
C LYS A 97 -1.45 -16.40 16.85
N THR A 98 -2.67 -16.84 17.12
CA THR A 98 -3.29 -16.75 18.45
C THR A 98 -3.92 -18.08 18.84
N GLU A 99 -3.98 -18.32 20.14
CA GLU A 99 -4.72 -19.44 20.76
C GLU A 99 -6.02 -18.95 21.42
N TRP A 100 -6.40 -17.68 21.25
CA TRP A 100 -7.54 -17.07 21.92
C TRP A 100 -8.58 -16.61 20.91
N GLU A 101 -9.80 -17.16 21.02
CA GLU A 101 -10.96 -16.80 20.21
C GLU A 101 -12.02 -16.12 21.10
N GLU A 102 -12.61 -15.00 20.65
CA GLU A 102 -13.67 -14.29 21.39
C GLU A 102 -14.90 -15.21 21.51
N TYR A 103 -15.25 -15.55 22.74
CA TYR A 103 -16.31 -16.51 23.06
C TYR A 103 -17.63 -15.83 23.42
N SER A 104 -17.56 -14.69 24.11
CA SER A 104 -18.74 -13.92 24.53
C SER A 104 -18.38 -12.46 24.76
N ASN A 105 -19.33 -11.57 24.51
CA ASN A 105 -19.18 -10.13 24.73
C ASN A 105 -20.40 -9.64 25.53
N PHE A 106 -20.16 -9.14 26.74
CA PHE A 106 -21.17 -8.58 27.62
C PHE A 106 -21.01 -7.08 27.69
N LYS A 107 -22.03 -6.35 27.24
CA LYS A 107 -22.09 -4.89 27.32
C LYS A 107 -23.10 -4.50 28.39
N ALA A 108 -22.63 -3.83 29.43
CA ALA A 108 -23.52 -3.21 30.41
C ALA A 108 -24.20 -1.99 29.78
N ASN A 109 -25.41 -1.67 30.27
CA ASN A 109 -26.05 -0.41 29.95
C ASN A 109 -25.18 0.77 30.45
N PRO A 110 -25.15 1.91 29.74
CA PRO A 110 -24.49 3.10 30.24
C PRO A 110 -25.12 3.58 31.56
N ILE A 111 -24.28 4.13 32.44
CA ILE A 111 -24.62 4.65 33.75
C ILE A 111 -24.05 6.07 33.85
N GLU A 112 -24.78 7.03 34.43
CA GLU A 112 -24.21 8.32 34.79
C GLU A 112 -23.68 8.28 36.23
N THR A 113 -22.48 8.82 36.43
CA THR A 113 -21.87 8.98 37.75
C THR A 113 -20.97 10.22 37.70
N ASP A 114 -21.09 11.12 38.67
CA ASP A 114 -20.32 12.37 38.77
C ASP A 114 -20.34 13.24 37.49
N GLY A 115 -21.46 13.23 36.76
CA GLY A 115 -21.63 13.97 35.50
C GLY A 115 -20.96 13.32 34.28
N VAL A 116 -20.46 12.08 34.40
CA VAL A 116 -19.83 11.32 33.31
C VAL A 116 -20.67 10.07 33.01
N THR A 117 -21.00 9.87 31.73
CA THR A 117 -21.63 8.63 31.26
C THR A 117 -20.58 7.54 31.04
N ILE A 118 -20.59 6.50 31.88
CA ILE A 118 -19.68 5.36 31.82
C ILE A 118 -20.41 4.10 31.33
N LYS A 119 -19.68 3.15 30.72
CA LYS A 119 -20.20 1.81 30.42
C LYS A 119 -19.09 0.76 30.56
N ALA A 120 -19.46 -0.46 30.94
CA ALA A 120 -18.55 -1.60 30.98
C ALA A 120 -18.78 -2.54 29.77
N GLU A 121 -17.69 -3.03 29.17
CA GLU A 121 -17.70 -4.08 28.14
C GLU A 121 -16.72 -5.18 28.55
N THR A 122 -17.23 -6.39 28.75
CA THR A 122 -16.45 -7.57 29.15
C THR A 122 -16.41 -8.57 28.01
N LYS A 123 -15.22 -8.81 27.47
CA LYS A 123 -14.97 -9.87 26.47
C LYS A 123 -14.38 -11.10 27.13
N LEU A 124 -15.05 -12.23 26.99
CA LEU A 124 -14.52 -13.55 27.35
C LEU A 124 -13.87 -14.19 26.13
N TYR A 125 -12.71 -14.80 26.33
CA TYR A 125 -12.01 -15.57 25.31
C TYR A 125 -11.89 -17.03 25.75
N LYS A 126 -12.07 -17.96 24.82
CA LYS A 126 -11.76 -19.38 25.03
C LYS A 126 -10.41 -19.71 24.41
N LYS A 127 -9.72 -20.69 24.98
CA LYS A 127 -8.49 -21.23 24.40
C LYS A 127 -8.84 -22.22 23.27
N VAL A 128 -8.17 -22.08 22.13
CA VAL A 128 -8.34 -22.88 20.91
C VAL A 128 -6.97 -23.25 20.31
N PRO A 129 -6.88 -24.25 19.41
CA PRO A 129 -5.63 -24.53 18.68
C PRO A 129 -5.11 -23.29 17.93
N PRO A 130 -3.77 -23.11 17.79
CA PRO A 130 -3.19 -21.94 17.14
C PRO A 130 -3.69 -21.72 15.70
N TYR A 131 -4.26 -20.55 15.43
CA TYR A 131 -4.72 -20.15 14.09
C TYR A 131 -4.12 -18.80 13.66
N GLU A 132 -4.11 -18.52 12.35
CA GLU A 132 -3.62 -17.26 11.81
C GLU A 132 -4.51 -16.08 12.24
N MET A 133 -3.94 -15.14 12.98
CA MET A 133 -4.62 -13.90 13.35
C MET A 133 -4.26 -12.79 12.36
N ARG A 134 -5.24 -11.98 11.96
CA ARG A 134 -5.00 -10.82 11.09
C ARG A 134 -3.96 -9.90 11.73
N MET A 135 -2.92 -9.56 10.97
CA MET A 135 -1.96 -8.52 11.32
C MET A 135 -2.35 -7.23 10.61
N ASP A 136 -2.30 -6.09 11.30
CA ASP A 136 -2.42 -4.77 10.69
C ASP A 136 -1.07 -4.32 10.10
N LEU A 137 -1.07 -3.27 9.28
CA LEU A 137 0.14 -2.82 8.58
C LEU A 137 1.20 -2.20 9.51
N ASP A 138 0.85 -1.61 10.66
CA ASP A 138 1.85 -1.19 11.66
C ASP A 138 2.62 -2.39 12.21
N SER A 139 1.88 -3.42 12.62
CA SER A 139 2.41 -4.66 13.15
C SER A 139 3.26 -5.39 12.12
N MET A 140 2.87 -5.38 10.84
CA MET A 140 3.67 -5.95 9.75
C MET A 140 4.99 -5.18 9.54
N ILE A 141 4.94 -3.85 9.45
CA ILE A 141 6.14 -2.98 9.32
C ILE A 141 7.10 -3.25 10.48
N LYS A 142 6.63 -3.13 11.72
CA LYS A 142 7.43 -3.35 12.94
C LYS A 142 8.04 -4.75 12.99
N ARG A 143 7.35 -5.76 12.45
CA ARG A 143 7.86 -7.13 12.45
C ARG A 143 8.94 -7.36 11.41
N ILE A 144 8.77 -6.85 10.18
CA ILE A 144 9.79 -6.95 9.13
C ILE A 144 11.06 -6.19 9.54
N GLU A 145 10.90 -4.98 10.09
CA GLU A 145 11.97 -4.16 10.68
C GLU A 145 12.72 -4.92 11.79
N LYS A 146 12.00 -5.39 12.83
CA LYS A 146 12.59 -6.09 13.99
C LYS A 146 13.21 -7.46 13.67
N LYS A 147 12.73 -8.14 12.63
CA LYS A 147 13.19 -9.49 12.25
C LYS A 147 14.16 -9.51 11.07
N HIS A 148 14.48 -8.34 10.50
CA HIS A 148 15.32 -8.21 9.30
C HIS A 148 14.88 -9.14 8.15
N ILE A 149 13.56 -9.20 7.91
CA ILE A 149 12.94 -10.08 6.90
C ILE A 149 13.15 -9.56 5.47
N LEU A 150 13.56 -8.29 5.32
CA LEU A 150 13.68 -7.60 4.05
C LEU A 150 14.95 -6.74 4.04
N THR A 151 15.80 -6.95 3.04
CA THR A 151 17.08 -6.22 2.90
C THR A 151 16.84 -4.84 2.28
N ILE A 152 16.43 -3.87 3.10
CA ILE A 152 16.26 -2.45 2.76
C ILE A 152 16.93 -1.52 3.78
N ASP A 153 17.22 -0.29 3.35
CA ASP A 153 17.69 0.80 4.21
C ASP A 153 16.67 1.10 5.34
N HIS A 154 17.15 1.25 6.56
CA HIS A 154 16.33 1.53 7.73
C HIS A 154 15.51 2.85 7.58
N ASN A 155 15.98 3.82 6.79
CA ASN A 155 15.25 5.08 6.54
C ASN A 155 13.94 4.88 5.73
N ILE A 156 13.71 3.70 5.15
CA ILE A 156 12.47 3.33 4.46
C ILE A 156 11.33 3.09 5.46
N PHE A 157 11.60 2.52 6.65
CA PHE A 157 10.55 2.18 7.62
C PHE A 157 9.85 3.42 8.22
N PRO A 158 10.52 4.52 8.63
CA PRO A 158 9.86 5.76 9.04
C PRO A 158 9.01 6.38 7.92
N ALA A 159 9.51 6.38 6.68
CA ALA A 159 8.80 6.91 5.53
C ALA A 159 7.52 6.10 5.22
N LEU A 160 7.60 4.77 5.32
CA LEU A 160 6.47 3.86 5.18
C LEU A 160 5.41 4.04 6.28
N LYS A 161 5.83 4.35 7.53
CA LYS A 161 4.93 4.72 8.63
C LYS A 161 4.17 6.03 8.33
N LYS A 162 4.84 7.05 7.78
CA LYS A 162 4.22 8.32 7.33
C LYS A 162 3.15 8.08 6.24
N LEU A 163 3.49 7.34 5.18
CA LEU A 163 2.56 7.08 4.07
C LEU A 163 1.35 6.23 4.49
N ARG A 164 1.51 5.31 5.44
CA ARG A 164 0.39 4.57 6.04
C ARG A 164 -0.61 5.52 6.73
N GLU A 165 -0.13 6.51 7.46
CA GLU A 165 -1.01 7.48 8.13
C GLU A 165 -1.77 8.35 7.12
N LEU A 166 -1.11 8.76 6.03
CA LEU A 166 -1.74 9.46 4.92
C LEU A 166 -2.78 8.59 4.18
N ARG A 167 -2.51 7.30 3.94
CA ARG A 167 -3.47 6.34 3.38
C ARG A 167 -4.75 6.24 4.23
N ASN A 168 -4.65 6.37 5.55
CA ASN A 168 -5.82 6.28 6.44
C ASN A 168 -6.68 7.55 6.43
N ARG A 169 -6.17 8.69 5.91
CA ARG A 169 -6.92 9.93 5.65
C ARG A 169 -7.61 9.86 4.28
N VAL A 170 -8.60 8.98 4.20
CA VAL A 170 -9.48 8.79 3.03
C VAL A 170 -10.95 9.07 3.37
N HIS A 171 -11.25 9.30 4.65
CA HIS A 171 -12.58 9.65 5.14
C HIS A 171 -12.81 11.16 5.00
N LEU A 172 -13.50 11.56 3.92
CA LEU A 172 -13.91 12.95 3.61
C LEU A 172 -14.76 13.66 4.70
N GLN A 173 -15.07 12.97 5.80
CA GLN A 173 -15.87 13.47 6.93
C GLN A 173 -15.05 13.75 8.19
N THR A 174 -13.79 13.33 8.26
CA THR A 174 -12.90 13.58 9.40
C THR A 174 -11.95 14.74 9.10
N GLY A 175 -12.49 15.96 9.20
CA GLY A 175 -11.72 17.19 9.29
C GLY A 175 -12.31 18.08 10.38
N ARG A 176 -11.48 18.75 11.18
CA ARG A 176 -11.95 19.68 12.24
C ARG A 176 -12.14 21.11 11.75
N ASP A 177 -11.38 21.52 10.74
CA ASP A 177 -11.31 22.91 10.24
C ASP A 177 -11.40 22.97 8.70
N ALA A 178 -11.67 24.15 8.15
CA ALA A 178 -11.84 24.39 6.70
C ALA A 178 -10.57 24.16 5.84
N TYR A 179 -9.43 23.87 6.46
CA TYR A 179 -8.18 23.49 5.79
C TYR A 179 -7.76 22.05 6.09
N ASP A 180 -8.48 21.35 6.97
CA ASP A 180 -8.31 19.94 7.33
C ASP A 180 -9.01 19.07 6.27
N HIS A 181 -8.55 19.23 5.03
CA HIS A 181 -9.01 18.50 3.87
C HIS A 181 -7.82 17.73 3.31
N ASP A 182 -7.99 16.41 3.09
CA ASP A 182 -6.93 15.48 2.66
C ASP A 182 -6.04 16.00 1.53
N TYR A 183 -6.61 16.85 0.67
CA TYR A 183 -5.99 17.53 -0.45
C TYR A 183 -4.66 18.22 -0.13
N ASN A 184 -4.56 18.85 1.04
CA ASN A 184 -3.35 19.57 1.46
C ASN A 184 -2.24 18.65 2.00
N SER A 185 -2.53 17.35 2.20
CA SER A 185 -1.63 16.40 2.85
C SER A 185 -0.84 15.51 1.88
N ILE A 186 -1.14 15.57 0.58
CA ILE A 186 -0.53 14.73 -0.46
C ILE A 186 -0.01 15.64 -1.57
N GLY A 187 1.32 15.85 -1.59
CA GLY A 187 1.99 16.59 -2.65
C GLY A 187 2.98 15.74 -3.44
N PHE A 188 3.85 16.43 -4.18
CA PHE A 188 4.94 15.81 -4.93
C PHE A 188 5.90 15.01 -4.02
N ASN A 189 6.21 15.53 -2.84
CA ASN A 189 7.06 14.85 -1.84
C ASN A 189 6.51 13.47 -1.43
N GLU A 190 5.20 13.34 -1.26
CA GLU A 190 4.56 12.09 -0.85
C GLU A 190 4.57 11.03 -1.96
N ILE A 191 4.37 11.41 -3.23
CA ILE A 191 4.54 10.47 -4.34
C ILE A 191 6.03 10.10 -4.55
N GLN A 192 6.97 11.04 -4.40
CA GLN A 192 8.40 10.69 -4.46
C GLN A 192 8.82 9.74 -3.34
N MET A 193 8.28 9.96 -2.13
CA MET A 193 8.45 9.04 -1.01
C MET A 193 7.91 7.64 -1.35
N MET A 194 6.72 7.54 -1.95
CA MET A 194 6.14 6.25 -2.34
C MET A 194 6.94 5.58 -3.45
N ARG A 195 7.39 6.31 -4.49
CA ARG A 195 8.25 5.78 -5.56
C ARG A 195 9.53 5.17 -4.99
N ARG A 196 10.23 5.92 -4.12
CA ARG A 196 11.45 5.47 -3.44
C ARG A 196 11.24 4.20 -2.63
N ILE A 197 10.18 4.17 -1.81
CA ILE A 197 9.82 3.01 -0.99
C ILE A 197 9.47 1.80 -1.87
N LEU A 198 8.58 1.98 -2.86
CA LEU A 198 8.09 0.90 -3.70
C LEU A 198 9.23 0.30 -4.51
N TYR A 199 10.08 1.12 -5.12
CA TYR A 199 11.24 0.64 -5.87
C TYR A 199 12.24 -0.12 -4.97
N ALA A 200 12.59 0.43 -3.80
CA ALA A 200 13.50 -0.22 -2.87
C ALA A 200 12.97 -1.59 -2.38
N ILE A 201 11.66 -1.72 -2.13
CA ILE A 201 11.04 -2.98 -1.72
C ILE A 201 11.03 -3.98 -2.90
N LEU A 202 10.62 -3.54 -4.10
CA LEU A 202 10.47 -4.42 -5.27
C LEU A 202 11.79 -4.93 -5.85
N THR A 203 12.91 -4.25 -5.59
CA THR A 203 14.26 -4.65 -6.03
C THR A 203 15.05 -5.46 -5.01
N THR A 204 14.48 -5.73 -3.83
CA THR A 204 15.14 -6.56 -2.80
C THR A 204 15.40 -8.01 -3.23
N PRO A 205 16.45 -8.68 -2.72
CA PRO A 205 16.70 -10.09 -3.01
C PRO A 205 15.55 -11.03 -2.61
N GLU A 206 14.79 -10.71 -1.57
CA GLU A 206 13.69 -11.53 -1.05
C GLU A 206 12.43 -11.48 -1.93
N ILE A 207 12.19 -10.36 -2.61
CA ILE A 207 11.01 -10.15 -3.45
C ILE A 207 11.35 -10.24 -4.94
N CYS A 208 12.46 -9.67 -5.38
CA CYS A 208 12.74 -9.42 -6.78
C CYS A 208 13.17 -10.67 -7.54
N ASN A 209 12.55 -10.92 -8.70
CA ASN A 209 13.02 -11.84 -9.72
C ASN A 209 13.50 -11.12 -11.00
N ASN A 210 12.94 -9.94 -11.31
CA ASN A 210 13.36 -9.14 -12.48
C ASN A 210 13.20 -7.63 -12.23
N ALA A 211 14.29 -6.98 -11.80
CA ALA A 211 14.31 -5.57 -11.44
C ALA A 211 13.97 -4.63 -12.62
N ALA A 212 14.31 -5.01 -13.85
CA ALA A 212 14.03 -4.20 -15.06
C ALA A 212 12.53 -3.92 -15.27
N ARG A 213 11.64 -4.70 -14.64
CA ARG A 213 10.19 -4.49 -14.66
C ARG A 213 9.73 -3.31 -13.80
N PHE A 214 10.59 -2.82 -12.90
CA PHE A 214 10.30 -1.77 -11.93
C PHE A 214 11.06 -0.47 -12.18
N GLU A 215 12.03 -0.45 -13.11
CA GLU A 215 12.87 0.71 -13.43
C GLU A 215 12.07 1.96 -13.84
N PHE A 216 10.85 1.82 -14.36
CA PHE A 216 9.98 2.97 -14.65
C PHE A 216 9.65 3.80 -13.39
N ILE A 217 9.58 3.17 -12.21
CA ILE A 217 9.36 3.84 -10.93
C ILE A 217 10.60 4.67 -10.55
N ASN A 218 11.78 4.08 -10.74
CA ASN A 218 13.06 4.72 -10.49
C ASN A 218 13.30 5.90 -11.45
N ALA A 219 13.01 5.72 -12.74
CA ALA A 219 13.06 6.78 -13.74
C ALA A 219 12.10 7.93 -13.40
N SER A 220 10.85 7.65 -13.01
CA SER A 220 9.92 8.68 -12.55
C SER A 220 10.35 9.37 -11.24
N TYR A 221 11.12 8.69 -10.40
CA TYR A 221 11.73 9.28 -9.21
C TYR A 221 12.86 10.25 -9.59
N THR A 222 13.82 9.82 -10.41
CA THR A 222 14.94 10.64 -10.86
C THR A 222 14.52 11.81 -11.75
N ASP A 223 13.58 11.59 -12.69
CA ASP A 223 12.99 12.64 -13.54
C ASP A 223 12.31 13.74 -12.71
N GLY A 224 11.86 13.40 -11.50
CA GLY A 224 11.21 14.33 -10.60
C GLY A 224 12.20 15.20 -9.83
N LEU A 225 13.27 14.60 -9.29
CA LEU A 225 14.32 15.34 -8.56
C LEU A 225 15.07 16.36 -9.43
N GLN A 226 14.98 16.24 -10.76
CA GLN A 226 15.57 17.19 -11.72
C GLN A 226 14.65 18.37 -12.09
N LYS A 227 13.45 18.46 -11.51
CA LYS A 227 12.44 19.49 -11.81
C LYS A 227 12.16 20.44 -10.64
N GLU A 228 12.88 20.27 -9.53
CA GLU A 228 12.94 21.21 -8.40
C GLU A 228 14.23 22.07 -8.51
#